data_AF-A0A1F2SYY3-F1
#
_entry.id   AF-A0A1F2SYY3-F1
#
_cell.length_a   1.000
_cell.length_b   1.000
_cell.length_c   1.000
_cell.angle_alpha   90.00
_cell.angle_beta   90.00
_cell.angle_gamma   90.00
#
_symmetry.space_group_name_H-M   'P 1'
#
loop_
_entity.id
_entity.type
_entity.pdbx_description
1 polymer ?
#
loop_
_entity_poly.entity_id
_entity_poly.type
_entity_poly.pdbx_seq_one_letter_code
_entity_poly.pdbx_strand_id
1 'polypeptide(L)'
;MKRRSRVPLYLLAAGTAVVVVAGLLGSLSRRDRPDAGEGSPPTPVVAPVSPGGAALADAARRYIPLADARPFMETLRGHLPGELRGQNDAAIESVWPDWVASRDAAIRARVQRGDEDSLVFFWYFGTSFTNLPPVTARNAPGLGGPEAAERMLQQRLDRLLDALSVPGADERVQFARSVVERRGISPSTPAGRAEARRYLGEIRARVVREYDEHQQALRSMQEQDSADALAGFATMYRERGLSSDTSVLAAFAVEQALSDLRAGGVLGDGAVRRAAVVGPGLDFANKDDGYDFYPVQTIQPFALADSLIRLGLASADDLAITTLDLSDRVNQHIESARRKARAGQGYVLHLPLDAVEAWNPELVAYWARAGDRIGRESQAIVPPSSAGRIRVRAVTIPPMRVLSVVPRDLNIVLERLDPPSGMRFDAIVATNILVYYDAFEQALALANIAAMLRPGGILLSNTPVPPTAGMKLSERFTTVSYSARQRDYLFWYTRQ
;
A
#
# COMPACT_ATOMS: atom_id res chain seq x y z
N MET A 1 -23.95 36.36 4.91
CA MET A 1 -24.06 35.16 5.78
C MET A 1 -22.97 34.17 5.42
N LYS A 2 -22.27 33.55 6.38
CA LYS A 2 -21.23 32.54 6.09
C LYS A 2 -21.89 31.19 5.77
N ARG A 3 -21.80 30.71 4.52
CA ARG A 3 -22.09 29.30 4.21
C ARG A 3 -20.95 28.46 4.78
N ARG A 4 -21.20 27.69 5.85
CA ARG A 4 -20.30 26.58 6.22
C ARG A 4 -20.33 25.57 5.08
N SER A 5 -19.16 25.17 4.58
CA SER A 5 -19.07 24.02 3.69
C SER A 5 -19.57 22.79 4.45
N ARG A 6 -20.53 22.05 3.88
CA ARG A 6 -20.90 20.71 4.36
C ARG A 6 -20.14 19.71 3.51
N VAL A 7 -19.33 18.88 4.14
CA VAL A 7 -18.78 17.67 3.49
C VAL A 7 -19.91 16.65 3.45
N PRO A 8 -20.38 16.20 2.27
CA PRO A 8 -21.45 15.20 2.20
C PRO A 8 -20.86 13.79 2.42
N LEU A 9 -21.40 13.04 3.39
CA LEU A 9 -20.84 11.74 3.79
C LEU A 9 -21.21 10.61 2.81
N TYR A 10 -20.56 10.59 1.65
CA TYR A 10 -20.66 9.50 0.66
C TYR A 10 -19.30 8.81 0.45
N LEU A 11 -18.89 8.08 1.49
CA LEU A 11 -17.71 7.19 1.49
C LEU A 11 -18.02 5.93 0.67
N LEU A 12 -17.13 5.62 -0.29
CA LEU A 12 -17.44 4.75 -1.43
C LEU A 12 -16.79 3.35 -1.37
N ALA A 13 -17.19 2.49 -2.31
CA ALA A 13 -17.09 1.04 -2.21
C ALA A 13 -15.70 0.47 -2.60
N ALA A 14 -15.01 -0.08 -1.60
CA ALA A 14 -13.95 -1.07 -1.75
C ALA A 14 -14.34 -2.45 -1.13
N GLY A 15 -15.61 -2.62 -0.73
CA GLY A 15 -16.06 -3.75 0.10
C GLY A 15 -16.63 -4.97 -0.64
N THR A 16 -17.05 -4.80 -1.91
CA THR A 16 -17.97 -5.76 -2.58
C THR A 16 -17.36 -7.15 -2.81
N ALA A 17 -16.03 -7.26 -2.85
CA ALA A 17 -15.31 -8.48 -3.25
C ALA A 17 -15.59 -9.72 -2.39
N VAL A 18 -15.72 -9.57 -1.06
CA VAL A 18 -15.71 -10.70 -0.12
C VAL A 18 -17.12 -11.25 0.17
N VAL A 19 -18.11 -10.35 0.28
CA VAL A 19 -19.47 -10.65 0.78
C VAL A 19 -20.22 -11.71 -0.04
N VAL A 20 -19.93 -11.82 -1.35
CA VAL A 20 -20.61 -12.78 -2.24
C VAL A 20 -20.13 -14.24 -2.04
N VAL A 21 -18.94 -14.43 -1.46
CA VAL A 21 -18.21 -15.72 -1.49
C VAL A 21 -18.34 -16.52 -0.19
N ALA A 22 -18.77 -15.91 0.92
CA ALA A 22 -18.86 -16.57 2.22
C ALA A 22 -19.98 -17.62 2.35
N GLY A 23 -20.98 -17.63 1.45
CA GLY A 23 -22.30 -18.20 1.74
C GLY A 23 -22.52 -19.71 1.58
N LEU A 24 -21.74 -20.43 0.77
CA LEU A 24 -21.98 -21.86 0.46
C LEU A 24 -20.65 -22.61 0.28
N LEU A 25 -20.54 -23.87 0.75
CA LEU A 25 -19.23 -24.50 0.99
C LEU A 25 -19.25 -26.06 0.88
N GLY A 26 -18.67 -26.68 -0.16
CA GLY A 26 -18.55 -28.16 -0.23
C GLY A 26 -18.02 -28.85 -1.52
N SER A 27 -16.75 -29.33 -1.46
CA SER A 27 -16.11 -30.56 -2.06
C SER A 27 -16.35 -31.05 -3.52
N LEU A 28 -15.42 -31.70 -4.26
CA LEU A 28 -13.94 -31.88 -4.21
C LEU A 28 -13.40 -32.57 -5.51
N SER A 29 -12.17 -32.20 -5.98
CA SER A 29 -11.21 -32.97 -6.85
C SER A 29 -11.57 -33.39 -8.29
N ARG A 30 -10.67 -33.67 -9.27
CA ARG A 30 -9.23 -33.44 -9.71
C ARG A 30 -9.10 -34.13 -11.13
N ARG A 31 -8.04 -34.24 -11.97
CA ARG A 31 -6.56 -33.99 -12.11
C ARG A 31 -6.28 -33.65 -13.62
N ASP A 32 -5.10 -33.28 -14.18
CA ASP A 32 -3.90 -32.54 -13.73
C ASP A 32 -3.14 -31.88 -14.93
N ARG A 33 -2.08 -32.50 -15.52
CA ARG A 33 -0.96 -31.80 -16.22
C ARG A 33 0.01 -32.76 -16.98
N PRO A 34 1.09 -32.33 -17.73
CA PRO A 34 2.13 -31.36 -17.33
C PRO A 34 2.65 -30.37 -18.41
N ASP A 35 3.99 -30.21 -18.49
CA ASP A 35 4.81 -28.97 -18.56
C ASP A 35 6.20 -29.35 -19.17
N ALA A 36 7.22 -28.51 -19.50
CA ALA A 36 7.46 -27.09 -19.86
C ALA A 36 8.96 -26.93 -20.28
N GLY A 37 9.47 -25.76 -20.71
CA GLY A 37 10.93 -25.54 -20.96
C GLY A 37 11.35 -24.11 -21.38
N GLU A 38 12.55 -23.65 -20.98
CA GLU A 38 13.02 -22.24 -21.03
C GLU A 38 14.57 -22.09 -21.06
N GLY A 39 15.14 -20.88 -21.22
CA GLY A 39 16.59 -20.59 -21.12
C GLY A 39 16.97 -19.08 -21.17
N SER A 40 18.11 -18.68 -20.57
CA SER A 40 18.42 -17.26 -20.23
C SER A 40 19.88 -16.77 -20.50
N PRO A 41 20.10 -15.48 -20.87
CA PRO A 41 21.43 -14.83 -21.05
C PRO A 41 21.76 -13.71 -19.98
N PRO A 42 22.92 -12.98 -20.05
CA PRO A 42 23.59 -12.37 -18.86
C PRO A 42 23.55 -10.81 -18.69
N THR A 43 24.42 -10.27 -17.81
CA THR A 43 24.31 -8.97 -17.07
C THR A 43 25.33 -7.85 -17.44
N PRO A 44 24.97 -6.54 -17.35
CA PRO A 44 25.88 -5.38 -17.48
C PRO A 44 26.15 -4.58 -16.15
N VAL A 45 26.50 -3.28 -16.23
CA VAL A 45 27.33 -2.50 -15.25
C VAL A 45 26.71 -1.14 -14.78
N VAL A 46 27.27 -0.55 -13.71
CA VAL A 46 26.77 0.56 -12.85
C VAL A 46 27.00 2.00 -13.37
N ALA A 47 26.08 2.91 -13.01
CA ALA A 47 26.26 4.37 -13.05
C ALA A 47 26.00 5.01 -11.64
N PRO A 48 26.60 6.18 -11.32
CA PRO A 48 26.52 6.81 -9.99
C PRO A 48 25.19 7.54 -9.69
N VAL A 49 25.03 8.01 -8.44
CA VAL A 49 23.78 8.57 -7.88
C VAL A 49 23.96 10.02 -7.41
N SER A 50 22.92 10.85 -7.56
CA SER A 50 22.94 12.29 -7.19
C SER A 50 23.16 12.52 -5.67
N PRO A 51 23.96 13.53 -5.27
CA PRO A 51 24.41 13.70 -3.89
C PRO A 51 23.31 14.03 -2.87
N GLY A 52 22.22 14.68 -3.29
CA GLY A 52 21.08 14.96 -2.40
C GLY A 52 20.37 13.69 -1.89
N GLY A 53 20.44 12.59 -2.65
CA GLY A 53 19.90 11.29 -2.22
C GLY A 53 20.75 10.58 -1.17
N ALA A 54 22.06 10.84 -1.14
CA ALA A 54 22.97 10.23 -0.16
C ALA A 54 22.69 10.75 1.27
N ALA A 55 22.54 12.07 1.44
CA ALA A 55 22.27 12.67 2.75
C ALA A 55 20.94 12.20 3.40
N LEU A 56 19.98 11.73 2.59
CA LEU A 56 18.73 11.11 3.07
C LEU A 56 18.85 9.59 3.29
N ALA A 57 19.78 8.91 2.62
CA ALA A 57 20.13 7.52 2.91
C ALA A 57 20.79 7.41 4.30
N ASP A 58 21.68 8.35 4.63
CA ASP A 58 22.50 8.33 5.85
C ASP A 58 21.79 8.96 7.07
N ALA A 59 20.66 9.64 6.88
CA ALA A 59 19.91 10.30 7.96
C ALA A 59 19.53 9.31 9.08
N ALA A 60 19.90 9.60 10.32
CA ALA A 60 19.70 8.70 11.46
C ALA A 60 18.21 8.45 11.74
N ARG A 61 17.83 7.19 11.98
CA ARG A 61 16.49 6.82 12.45
C ARG A 61 16.44 6.93 13.98
N ARG A 62 15.37 7.50 14.53
CA ARG A 62 15.15 7.61 15.98
C ARG A 62 13.67 7.45 16.32
N TYR A 63 13.40 6.91 17.50
CA TYR A 63 12.06 6.92 18.09
C TYR A 63 11.59 8.34 18.45
N ILE A 64 10.27 8.54 18.46
CA ILE A 64 9.63 9.80 18.84
C ILE A 64 9.84 10.09 20.34
N PRO A 65 10.41 11.25 20.72
CA PRO A 65 10.65 11.58 22.12
C PRO A 65 9.35 11.96 22.82
N LEU A 66 9.25 11.72 24.13
CA LEU A 66 8.06 12.02 24.92
C LEU A 66 7.63 13.50 24.81
N ALA A 67 8.59 14.42 24.71
CA ALA A 67 8.31 15.85 24.53
C ALA A 67 7.44 16.15 23.29
N ASP A 68 7.60 15.39 22.20
CA ASP A 68 6.81 15.56 20.99
C ASP A 68 5.44 14.85 21.08
N ALA A 69 5.34 13.80 21.90
CA ALA A 69 4.10 13.03 22.10
C ALA A 69 3.16 13.63 23.16
N ARG A 70 3.72 14.31 24.17
CA ARG A 70 3.02 14.87 25.33
C ARG A 70 1.79 15.73 24.99
N PRO A 71 1.82 16.64 23.98
CA PRO A 71 0.63 17.42 23.60
C PRO A 71 -0.57 16.55 23.18
N PHE A 72 -0.32 15.37 22.59
CA PHE A 72 -1.37 14.45 22.17
C PHE A 72 -1.88 13.61 23.34
N MET A 73 -1.03 13.28 24.32
CA MET A 73 -1.50 12.65 25.56
C MET A 73 -2.49 13.55 26.32
N GLU A 74 -2.18 14.84 26.42
CA GLU A 74 -3.06 15.82 27.07
C GLU A 74 -4.38 16.01 26.33
N THR A 75 -4.36 15.96 24.99
CA THR A 75 -5.52 16.18 24.11
C THR A 75 -6.39 14.92 23.95
N LEU A 76 -5.78 13.73 23.93
CA LEU A 76 -6.41 12.45 23.61
C LEU A 76 -6.52 11.50 24.81
N ARG A 77 -6.57 12.00 26.04
CA ARG A 77 -6.58 11.21 27.30
C ARG A 77 -7.53 9.99 27.28
N GLY A 78 -8.74 10.16 26.73
CA GLY A 78 -9.74 9.08 26.62
C GLY A 78 -9.40 7.99 25.58
N HIS A 79 -8.57 8.32 24.60
CA HIS A 79 -8.09 7.43 23.54
C HIS A 79 -6.66 6.90 23.79
N LEU A 80 -6.04 7.25 24.92
CA LEU A 80 -4.71 6.74 25.26
C LEU A 80 -4.71 5.20 25.37
N PRO A 81 -3.62 4.53 24.91
CA PRO A 81 -3.36 3.12 25.16
C PRO A 81 -3.50 2.75 26.65
N GLY A 82 -3.94 1.52 26.93
CA GLY A 82 -4.26 1.09 28.30
C GLY A 82 -3.06 1.15 29.25
N GLU A 83 -1.85 1.03 28.72
CA GLU A 83 -0.59 1.11 29.44
C GLU A 83 -0.28 2.54 29.92
N LEU A 84 -0.68 3.56 29.14
CA LEU A 84 -0.40 4.98 29.43
C LEU A 84 -1.57 5.67 30.16
N ARG A 85 -2.78 5.11 30.06
CA ARG A 85 -4.02 5.74 30.54
C ARG A 85 -4.08 5.81 32.07
N GLY A 86 -4.16 7.03 32.60
CA GLY A 86 -4.27 7.28 34.05
C GLY A 86 -2.95 7.24 34.81
N GLN A 87 -1.82 7.05 34.13
CA GLN A 87 -0.50 7.31 34.71
C GLN A 87 -0.26 8.80 34.95
N ASN A 88 0.66 9.14 35.86
CA ASN A 88 1.16 10.50 36.06
C ASN A 88 2.41 10.76 35.19
N ASP A 89 2.81 12.03 35.06
CA ASP A 89 3.87 12.45 34.15
C ASP A 89 5.22 11.76 34.39
N ALA A 90 5.61 11.55 35.65
CA ALA A 90 6.88 10.91 36.00
C ALA A 90 6.85 9.39 35.71
N ALA A 91 5.69 8.75 35.89
CA ALA A 91 5.51 7.36 35.52
C ALA A 91 5.54 7.18 33.99
N ILE A 92 4.85 8.05 33.24
CA ILE A 92 4.90 8.09 31.76
C ILE A 92 6.33 8.30 31.27
N GLU A 93 7.07 9.25 31.85
CA GLU A 93 8.47 9.53 31.49
C GLU A 93 9.41 8.34 31.74
N SER A 94 9.18 7.59 32.82
CA SER A 94 9.91 6.35 33.12
C SER A 94 9.63 5.22 32.11
N VAL A 95 8.36 5.04 31.69
CA VAL A 95 7.98 3.91 30.82
C VAL A 95 8.01 4.20 29.32
N TRP A 96 8.14 5.47 28.90
CA TRP A 96 8.03 5.85 27.48
C TRP A 96 8.99 5.12 26.54
N PRO A 97 10.30 4.95 26.83
CA PRO A 97 11.23 4.28 25.92
C PRO A 97 10.81 2.83 25.64
N ASP A 98 10.46 2.09 26.69
CA ASP A 98 10.04 0.69 26.62
C ASP A 98 8.65 0.56 25.97
N TRP A 99 7.72 1.48 26.26
CA TRP A 99 6.42 1.51 25.60
C TRP A 99 6.55 1.71 24.08
N VAL A 100 7.41 2.65 23.64
CA VAL A 100 7.63 2.89 22.21
C VAL A 100 8.27 1.67 21.54
N ALA A 101 9.33 1.08 22.13
CA ALA A 101 9.97 -0.11 21.56
C ALA A 101 9.02 -1.32 21.49
N SER A 102 8.20 -1.52 22.53
CA SER A 102 7.18 -2.58 22.57
C SER A 102 6.08 -2.36 21.54
N ARG A 103 5.57 -1.13 21.39
CA ARG A 103 4.55 -0.80 20.40
C ARG A 103 5.10 -0.87 18.97
N ASP A 104 6.38 -0.57 18.74
CA ASP A 104 7.03 -0.77 17.43
C ASP A 104 7.08 -2.25 17.05
N ALA A 105 7.53 -3.12 17.95
CA ALA A 105 7.49 -4.57 17.75
C ALA A 105 6.05 -5.08 17.48
N ALA A 106 5.05 -4.55 18.20
CA ALA A 106 3.64 -4.90 17.99
C ALA A 106 3.10 -4.44 16.62
N ILE A 107 3.45 -3.23 16.17
CA ILE A 107 3.08 -2.72 14.83
C ILE A 107 3.78 -3.54 13.73
N ARG A 108 5.06 -3.87 13.91
CA ARG A 108 5.82 -4.72 12.97
C ARG A 108 5.24 -6.13 12.89
N ALA A 109 4.73 -6.69 13.99
CA ALA A 109 3.99 -7.96 13.98
C ALA A 109 2.66 -7.88 13.18
N ARG A 110 2.04 -6.70 13.03
CA ARG A 110 0.83 -6.54 12.18
C ARG A 110 1.13 -6.65 10.68
N VAL A 111 2.37 -6.43 10.23
CA VAL A 111 2.78 -6.74 8.84
C VAL A 111 2.67 -8.24 8.57
N GLN A 112 3.08 -9.09 9.53
CA GLN A 112 2.96 -10.54 9.38
C GLN A 112 1.51 -11.01 9.28
N ARG A 113 0.55 -10.30 9.90
CA ARG A 113 -0.89 -10.53 9.68
C ARG A 113 -1.34 -10.08 8.28
N GLY A 114 -0.80 -8.98 7.76
CA GLY A 114 -1.08 -8.48 6.41
C GLY A 114 -0.53 -9.37 5.29
N ASP A 115 0.61 -10.03 5.53
CA ASP A 115 1.13 -11.12 4.71
C ASP A 115 0.12 -12.27 4.61
N GLU A 116 -0.38 -12.76 5.76
CA GLU A 116 -1.40 -13.83 5.82
C GLU A 116 -2.71 -13.44 5.11
N ASP A 117 -3.24 -12.24 5.37
CA ASP A 117 -4.40 -11.69 4.67
C ASP A 117 -4.18 -11.71 3.14
N SER A 118 -2.99 -11.32 2.71
CA SER A 118 -2.62 -11.28 1.29
C SER A 118 -2.58 -12.68 0.65
N LEU A 119 -2.24 -13.74 1.41
CA LEU A 119 -2.34 -15.12 0.91
C LEU A 119 -3.79 -15.57 0.65
N VAL A 120 -4.78 -15.02 1.36
CA VAL A 120 -6.20 -15.32 1.08
C VAL A 120 -6.63 -14.70 -0.25
N PHE A 121 -6.25 -13.45 -0.52
CA PHE A 121 -6.52 -12.82 -1.82
C PHE A 121 -5.77 -13.49 -2.98
N PHE A 122 -4.53 -13.92 -2.75
CA PHE A 122 -3.77 -14.72 -3.72
C PHE A 122 -4.46 -16.07 -4.01
N TRP A 123 -4.86 -16.81 -2.98
CA TRP A 123 -5.68 -18.02 -3.12
C TRP A 123 -6.97 -17.74 -3.92
N TYR A 124 -7.73 -16.70 -3.58
CA TYR A 124 -9.01 -16.41 -4.22
C TYR A 124 -8.85 -15.97 -5.69
N PHE A 125 -7.85 -15.14 -6.02
CA PHE A 125 -7.81 -14.46 -7.32
C PHE A 125 -6.57 -14.74 -8.19
N GLY A 126 -5.42 -15.12 -7.62
CA GLY A 126 -4.16 -15.26 -8.37
C GLY A 126 -4.21 -16.30 -9.50
N THR A 127 -3.51 -16.03 -10.60
CA THR A 127 -3.44 -16.84 -11.82
C THR A 127 -2.08 -17.50 -12.03
N SER A 128 -1.02 -16.97 -11.41
CA SER A 128 0.36 -17.50 -11.47
C SER A 128 0.47 -19.01 -11.14
N PHE A 129 -0.20 -19.45 -10.08
CA PHE A 129 -0.18 -20.85 -9.64
C PHE A 129 -1.30 -21.72 -10.25
N THR A 130 -2.27 -21.14 -11.00
CA THR A 130 -3.42 -21.90 -11.48
C THR A 130 -4.16 -21.28 -12.68
N ASN A 131 -4.51 -22.14 -13.65
CA ASN A 131 -5.39 -21.78 -14.77
C ASN A 131 -6.89 -21.82 -14.41
N LEU A 132 -7.24 -22.15 -13.16
CA LEU A 132 -8.62 -22.10 -12.68
C LEU A 132 -9.12 -20.64 -12.66
N PRO A 133 -10.39 -20.36 -12.99
CA PRO A 133 -10.97 -19.02 -12.83
C PRO A 133 -10.70 -18.43 -11.45
N PRO A 134 -10.44 -17.11 -11.34
CA PRO A 134 -10.44 -16.41 -10.06
C PRO A 134 -11.86 -16.44 -9.44
N VAL A 135 -11.97 -16.16 -8.14
CA VAL A 135 -13.25 -16.12 -7.41
C VAL A 135 -13.44 -14.72 -6.81
N THR A 136 -13.85 -13.77 -7.65
CA THR A 136 -14.07 -12.35 -7.31
C THR A 136 -15.56 -12.00 -7.31
N ALA A 137 -15.99 -10.92 -6.65
CA ALA A 137 -17.39 -10.45 -6.81
C ALA A 137 -17.76 -10.10 -8.26
N ARG A 138 -16.77 -9.73 -9.09
CA ARG A 138 -16.94 -9.46 -10.54
C ARG A 138 -17.41 -10.70 -11.30
N ASN A 139 -16.98 -11.90 -10.92
CA ASN A 139 -17.30 -13.14 -11.64
C ASN A 139 -18.14 -14.16 -10.86
N ALA A 140 -18.27 -14.02 -9.53
CA ALA A 140 -19.09 -14.90 -8.68
C ALA A 140 -20.53 -15.12 -9.18
N PRO A 141 -21.26 -14.12 -9.75
CA PRO A 141 -22.57 -14.36 -10.38
C PRO A 141 -22.54 -15.37 -11.53
N GLY A 142 -21.41 -15.50 -12.23
CA GLY A 142 -21.20 -16.44 -13.34
C GLY A 142 -20.61 -17.80 -12.93
N LEU A 143 -20.25 -18.02 -11.66
CA LEU A 143 -19.62 -19.28 -11.20
C LEU A 143 -20.62 -20.43 -10.96
N GLY A 144 -21.92 -20.23 -11.18
CA GLY A 144 -22.95 -21.22 -10.91
C GLY A 144 -23.46 -21.22 -9.46
N GLY A 145 -23.45 -20.05 -8.81
CA GLY A 145 -23.80 -19.88 -7.41
C GLY A 145 -22.63 -20.19 -6.45
N PRO A 146 -22.70 -19.77 -5.17
CA PRO A 146 -21.51 -19.73 -4.33
C PRO A 146 -21.00 -21.13 -3.92
N GLU A 147 -21.82 -22.17 -4.01
CA GLU A 147 -21.41 -23.55 -3.73
C GLU A 147 -20.37 -24.06 -4.75
N ALA A 148 -20.56 -23.67 -6.02
CA ALA A 148 -19.59 -23.87 -7.08
C ALA A 148 -18.39 -22.91 -6.94
N ALA A 149 -18.60 -21.69 -6.43
CA ALA A 149 -17.52 -20.76 -6.11
C ALA A 149 -16.58 -21.32 -5.01
N GLU A 150 -17.10 -21.98 -3.96
CA GLU A 150 -16.23 -22.68 -3.02
C GLU A 150 -15.61 -23.95 -3.62
N ARG A 151 -16.35 -24.74 -4.40
CA ARG A 151 -15.72 -25.89 -5.09
C ARG A 151 -14.56 -25.42 -5.97
N MET A 152 -14.63 -24.21 -6.52
CA MET A 152 -13.50 -23.54 -7.17
C MET A 152 -12.42 -23.15 -6.16
N LEU A 153 -12.74 -22.49 -5.04
CA LEU A 153 -11.75 -22.17 -3.99
C LEU A 153 -11.02 -23.40 -3.44
N GLN A 154 -11.67 -24.51 -3.14
CA GLN A 154 -11.00 -25.73 -2.65
C GLN A 154 -10.08 -26.34 -3.72
N GLN A 155 -10.46 -26.31 -5.00
CA GLN A 155 -9.57 -26.69 -6.10
C GLN A 155 -8.39 -25.72 -6.25
N ARG A 156 -8.60 -24.41 -6.04
CA ARG A 156 -7.53 -23.41 -6.03
C ARG A 156 -6.60 -23.59 -4.82
N LEU A 157 -7.10 -24.01 -3.65
CA LEU A 157 -6.28 -24.35 -2.49
C LEU A 157 -5.41 -25.59 -2.77
N ASP A 158 -5.95 -26.61 -3.45
CA ASP A 158 -5.17 -27.76 -3.90
C ASP A 158 -4.01 -27.32 -4.79
N ARG A 159 -4.24 -26.43 -5.76
CA ARG A 159 -3.22 -25.88 -6.67
C ARG A 159 -2.22 -24.97 -5.99
N LEU A 160 -2.66 -24.12 -5.06
CA LEU A 160 -1.74 -23.32 -4.26
C LEU A 160 -0.81 -24.23 -3.46
N LEU A 161 -1.36 -25.27 -2.81
CA LEU A 161 -0.56 -26.24 -2.07
C LEU A 161 0.36 -27.10 -2.97
N ASP A 162 -0.01 -27.38 -4.23
CA ASP A 162 0.91 -27.96 -5.23
C ASP A 162 2.10 -27.02 -5.47
N ALA A 163 1.83 -25.74 -5.70
CA ALA A 163 2.85 -24.72 -5.96
C ALA A 163 3.74 -24.44 -4.73
N LEU A 164 3.17 -24.41 -3.50
CA LEU A 164 3.97 -24.25 -2.29
C LEU A 164 4.96 -25.42 -2.07
N SER A 165 4.60 -26.64 -2.47
CA SER A 165 5.50 -27.79 -2.40
C SER A 165 6.74 -27.60 -3.30
N VAL A 166 6.58 -27.01 -4.49
CA VAL A 166 7.66 -26.77 -5.49
C VAL A 166 7.50 -25.37 -6.10
N PRO A 167 8.01 -24.29 -5.46
CA PRO A 167 7.69 -22.90 -5.83
C PRO A 167 8.39 -22.40 -7.10
N GLY A 168 9.39 -23.12 -7.60
CA GLY A 168 10.16 -22.71 -8.78
C GLY A 168 10.82 -21.33 -8.59
N ALA A 169 10.75 -20.51 -9.64
CA ALA A 169 11.28 -19.14 -9.65
C ALA A 169 10.20 -18.05 -9.42
N ASP A 170 8.95 -18.43 -9.16
CA ASP A 170 7.87 -17.46 -8.97
C ASP A 170 7.97 -16.79 -7.59
N GLU A 171 8.26 -15.49 -7.58
CA GLU A 171 8.45 -14.70 -6.35
C GLU A 171 7.20 -14.71 -5.44
N ARG A 172 5.99 -14.82 -6.00
CA ARG A 172 4.74 -14.84 -5.25
C ARG A 172 4.54 -16.18 -4.54
N VAL A 173 4.79 -17.28 -5.25
CA VAL A 173 4.72 -18.63 -4.68
C VAL A 173 5.85 -18.86 -3.68
N GLN A 174 7.07 -18.38 -3.94
CA GLN A 174 8.18 -18.36 -2.98
C GLN A 174 7.83 -17.58 -1.71
N PHE A 175 7.27 -16.37 -1.85
CA PHE A 175 6.80 -15.59 -0.70
C PHE A 175 5.69 -16.33 0.06
N ALA A 176 4.66 -16.82 -0.62
CA ALA A 176 3.55 -17.53 0.02
C ALA A 176 4.03 -18.80 0.76
N ARG A 177 5.02 -19.50 0.21
CA ARG A 177 5.71 -20.60 0.88
C ARG A 177 6.40 -20.11 2.16
N SER A 178 7.12 -18.99 2.11
CA SER A 178 7.80 -18.42 3.28
C SER A 178 6.83 -18.07 4.42
N VAL A 179 5.61 -17.57 4.13
CA VAL A 179 4.60 -17.27 5.16
C VAL A 179 4.12 -18.53 5.88
N VAL A 180 4.10 -19.68 5.19
CA VAL A 180 3.80 -21.00 5.76
C VAL A 180 5.01 -21.56 6.53
N GLU A 181 6.21 -21.49 5.97
CA GLU A 181 7.45 -21.98 6.61
C GLU A 181 7.83 -21.19 7.87
N ARG A 182 7.46 -19.90 7.98
CA ARG A 182 7.58 -19.10 9.22
C ARG A 182 6.74 -19.63 10.39
N ARG A 183 5.80 -20.55 10.17
CA ARG A 183 5.07 -21.28 11.23
C ARG A 183 5.69 -22.65 11.56
N GLY A 184 6.84 -23.00 10.98
CA GLY A 184 7.46 -24.33 11.09
C GLY A 184 6.86 -25.38 10.16
N ILE A 185 5.90 -25.00 9.32
CA ILE A 185 5.14 -25.91 8.44
C ILE A 185 5.94 -26.14 7.16
N SER A 186 6.28 -27.39 6.82
CA SER A 186 7.01 -27.73 5.58
C SER A 186 6.07 -28.24 4.46
N PRO A 187 5.60 -27.38 3.52
CA PRO A 187 4.59 -27.74 2.52
C PRO A 187 5.08 -28.74 1.45
N SER A 188 6.38 -29.04 1.40
CA SER A 188 6.96 -30.10 0.58
C SER A 188 6.79 -31.52 1.18
N THR A 189 6.31 -31.65 2.41
CA THR A 189 6.03 -32.95 3.06
C THR A 189 4.53 -33.26 3.07
N PRO A 190 4.10 -34.54 3.05
CA PRO A 190 2.67 -34.88 3.15
C PRO A 190 2.00 -34.34 4.44
N ALA A 191 2.70 -34.42 5.58
CA ALA A 191 2.21 -33.93 6.86
C ALA A 191 2.13 -32.38 6.87
N GLY A 192 3.22 -31.69 6.53
CA GLY A 192 3.25 -30.23 6.47
C GLY A 192 2.34 -29.65 5.39
N ARG A 193 2.02 -30.39 4.32
CA ARG A 193 0.98 -29.98 3.35
C ARG A 193 -0.44 -30.11 3.91
N ALA A 194 -0.73 -31.13 4.71
CA ALA A 194 -2.01 -31.24 5.42
C ALA A 194 -2.16 -30.12 6.47
N GLU A 195 -1.09 -29.80 7.18
CA GLU A 195 -1.05 -28.69 8.13
C GLU A 195 -1.15 -27.31 7.44
N ALA A 196 -0.46 -27.11 6.32
CA ALA A 196 -0.58 -25.88 5.52
C ALA A 196 -2.02 -25.66 5.04
N ARG A 197 -2.77 -26.72 4.69
CA ARG A 197 -4.21 -26.61 4.39
C ARG A 197 -5.00 -26.10 5.59
N ARG A 198 -4.75 -26.68 6.78
CA ARG A 198 -5.42 -26.28 8.03
C ARG A 198 -5.14 -24.81 8.34
N TYR A 199 -3.88 -24.41 8.35
CA TYR A 199 -3.44 -23.04 8.60
C TYR A 199 -4.02 -22.02 7.61
N LEU A 200 -4.01 -22.30 6.30
CA LEU A 200 -4.62 -21.41 5.30
C LEU A 200 -6.15 -21.33 5.46
N GLY A 201 -6.80 -22.42 5.87
CA GLY A 201 -8.23 -22.44 6.22
C GLY A 201 -8.54 -21.58 7.45
N GLU A 202 -7.72 -21.67 8.51
CA GLU A 202 -7.80 -20.84 9.72
C GLU A 202 -7.63 -19.34 9.40
N ILE A 203 -6.67 -18.98 8.53
CA ILE A 203 -6.50 -17.60 8.04
C ILE A 203 -7.73 -17.15 7.25
N ARG A 204 -8.23 -17.94 6.27
CA ARG A 204 -9.44 -17.58 5.50
C ARG A 204 -10.64 -17.36 6.42
N ALA A 205 -10.82 -18.21 7.43
CA ALA A 205 -11.92 -18.07 8.40
C ALA A 205 -11.79 -16.80 9.27
N ARG A 206 -10.56 -16.37 9.60
CA ARG A 206 -10.31 -15.05 10.19
C ARG A 206 -10.68 -13.92 9.24
N VAL A 207 -10.08 -13.91 8.05
CA VAL A 207 -10.18 -12.80 7.08
C VAL A 207 -11.62 -12.56 6.64
N VAL A 208 -12.41 -13.61 6.42
CA VAL A 208 -13.84 -13.49 6.09
C VAL A 208 -14.60 -12.82 7.24
N ARG A 209 -14.44 -13.30 8.48
CA ARG A 209 -15.12 -12.74 9.65
C ARG A 209 -14.76 -11.26 9.87
N GLU A 210 -13.47 -10.92 9.84
CA GLU A 210 -13.00 -9.53 9.97
C GLU A 210 -13.58 -8.65 8.85
N TYR A 211 -13.68 -9.14 7.61
CA TYR A 211 -14.34 -8.41 6.53
C TYR A 211 -15.84 -8.19 6.80
N ASP A 212 -16.56 -9.21 7.25
CA ASP A 212 -18.00 -9.10 7.53
C ASP A 212 -18.27 -8.14 8.70
N GLU A 213 -17.45 -8.16 9.75
CA GLU A 213 -17.47 -7.20 10.86
C GLU A 213 -17.23 -5.76 10.34
N HIS A 214 -16.22 -5.55 9.49
CA HIS A 214 -15.96 -4.25 8.86
C HIS A 214 -17.08 -3.79 7.91
N GLN A 215 -17.71 -4.70 7.15
CA GLN A 215 -18.84 -4.36 6.27
C GLN A 215 -20.10 -4.01 7.07
N GLN A 216 -20.32 -4.63 8.23
CA GLN A 216 -21.41 -4.24 9.14
C GLN A 216 -21.16 -2.84 9.72
N ALA A 217 -19.96 -2.59 10.24
CA ALA A 217 -19.58 -1.27 10.76
C ALA A 217 -19.73 -0.15 9.71
N LEU A 218 -19.31 -0.39 8.46
CA LEU A 218 -19.48 0.56 7.36
C LEU A 218 -20.95 0.90 7.07
N ARG A 219 -21.85 -0.10 7.08
CA ARG A 219 -23.29 0.14 6.85
C ARG A 219 -23.88 1.02 7.95
N SER A 220 -23.61 0.70 9.22
CA SER A 220 -24.08 1.49 10.36
C SER A 220 -23.50 2.92 10.40
N MET A 221 -22.31 3.14 9.81
CA MET A 221 -21.75 4.49 9.62
C MET A 221 -22.37 5.22 8.41
N GLN A 222 -22.69 4.52 7.32
CA GLN A 222 -23.36 5.11 6.14
C GLN A 222 -24.81 5.55 6.44
N GLU A 223 -25.45 4.95 7.46
CA GLU A 223 -26.74 5.37 8.00
C GLU A 223 -26.66 6.64 8.88
N GLN A 224 -25.45 7.16 9.16
CA GLN A 224 -25.20 8.28 10.08
C GLN A 224 -24.38 9.40 9.40
N ASP A 225 -25.05 10.37 8.77
CA ASP A 225 -24.42 11.59 8.18
C ASP A 225 -23.90 12.54 9.28
N SER A 226 -22.79 12.16 9.92
CA SER A 226 -22.21 12.83 11.10
C SER A 226 -20.69 13.00 11.00
N ALA A 227 -20.13 13.89 11.83
CA ALA A 227 -18.68 14.03 11.97
C ALA A 227 -18.04 12.79 12.65
N ASP A 228 -18.79 12.10 13.50
CA ASP A 228 -18.33 10.91 14.22
C ASP A 228 -18.15 9.72 13.27
N ALA A 229 -18.99 9.61 12.24
CA ALA A 229 -18.82 8.62 11.18
C ALA A 229 -17.53 8.85 10.35
N LEU A 230 -17.11 10.11 10.15
CA LEU A 230 -15.83 10.41 9.50
C LEU A 230 -14.64 10.02 10.39
N ALA A 231 -14.73 10.23 11.70
CA ALA A 231 -13.69 9.80 12.66
C ALA A 231 -13.64 8.26 12.82
N GLY A 232 -14.80 7.60 12.78
CA GLY A 232 -14.91 6.14 12.75
C GLY A 232 -14.29 5.54 11.48
N PHE A 233 -14.57 6.13 10.31
CA PHE A 233 -13.93 5.74 9.05
C PHE A 233 -12.42 5.97 9.08
N ALA A 234 -11.95 7.11 9.61
CA ALA A 234 -10.52 7.44 9.68
C ALA A 234 -9.68 6.43 10.47
N THR A 235 -10.28 5.62 11.36
CA THR A 235 -9.60 4.60 12.17
C THR A 235 -10.10 3.17 11.89
N MET A 236 -10.75 2.94 10.74
CA MET A 236 -11.52 1.72 10.48
C MET A 236 -10.70 0.42 10.38
N TYR A 237 -9.41 0.49 10.05
CA TYR A 237 -8.55 -0.70 9.88
C TYR A 237 -7.48 -0.86 10.99
N ARG A 238 -7.65 -0.17 12.13
CA ARG A 238 -6.72 -0.21 13.28
C ARG A 238 -6.41 -1.61 13.83
N GLU A 239 -7.35 -2.56 13.73
CA GLU A 239 -7.13 -3.94 14.20
C GLU A 239 -6.52 -4.85 13.13
N ARG A 240 -6.61 -4.49 11.84
CA ARG A 240 -6.23 -5.36 10.72
C ARG A 240 -4.71 -5.58 10.63
N GLY A 241 -4.32 -6.60 9.88
CA GLY A 241 -2.97 -6.68 9.33
C GLY A 241 -2.65 -5.49 8.43
N LEU A 242 -1.39 -5.03 8.44
CA LEU A 242 -0.95 -3.91 7.61
C LEU A 242 -0.78 -4.37 6.17
N SER A 243 -1.56 -3.80 5.25
CA SER A 243 -1.46 -4.16 3.83
C SER A 243 -0.39 -3.35 3.11
N SER A 244 0.36 -4.00 2.22
CA SER A 244 1.35 -3.37 1.34
C SER A 244 0.81 -3.17 -0.08
N ASP A 245 -0.46 -2.81 -0.27
CA ASP A 245 -1.03 -2.62 -1.62
C ASP A 245 -0.49 -1.36 -2.32
N THR A 246 -0.46 -1.36 -3.65
CA THR A 246 -0.03 -0.23 -4.48
C THR A 246 -0.82 -0.28 -5.79
N SER A 247 -1.28 0.87 -6.31
CA SER A 247 -2.11 0.89 -7.52
C SER A 247 -1.95 2.17 -8.34
N VAL A 248 -2.28 2.08 -9.63
CA VAL A 248 -2.31 3.24 -10.54
C VAL A 248 -3.43 4.22 -10.21
N LEU A 249 -4.48 3.77 -9.49
CA LEU A 249 -5.57 4.63 -9.02
C LEU A 249 -5.10 5.59 -7.92
N ALA A 250 -4.41 5.07 -6.89
CA ALA A 250 -3.83 5.90 -5.84
C ALA A 250 -2.81 6.92 -6.40
N ALA A 251 -2.05 6.51 -7.42
CA ALA A 251 -1.10 7.39 -8.11
C ALA A 251 -1.79 8.50 -8.94
N PHE A 252 -2.90 8.20 -9.64
CA PHE A 252 -3.74 9.21 -10.29
C PHE A 252 -4.28 10.24 -9.29
N ALA A 253 -4.74 9.76 -8.13
CA ALA A 253 -5.27 10.63 -7.08
C ALA A 253 -4.22 11.58 -6.51
N VAL A 254 -2.96 11.13 -6.41
CA VAL A 254 -1.81 11.97 -6.04
C VAL A 254 -1.46 12.97 -7.16
N GLU A 255 -1.52 12.61 -8.45
CA GLU A 255 -1.31 13.59 -9.54
C GLU A 255 -2.38 14.69 -9.52
N GLN A 256 -3.65 14.34 -9.31
CA GLN A 256 -4.74 15.31 -9.18
C GLN A 256 -4.52 16.27 -8.00
N ALA A 257 -4.13 15.74 -6.83
CA ALA A 257 -3.84 16.58 -5.66
C ALA A 257 -2.62 17.49 -5.86
N LEU A 258 -1.56 17.02 -6.53
CA LEU A 258 -0.42 17.85 -6.91
C LEU A 258 -0.79 18.92 -7.95
N SER A 259 -1.70 18.61 -8.88
CA SER A 259 -2.25 19.55 -9.86
C SER A 259 -3.05 20.66 -9.19
N ASP A 260 -3.96 20.31 -8.27
CA ASP A 260 -4.73 21.27 -7.46
C ASP A 260 -3.81 22.17 -6.61
N LEU A 261 -2.80 21.59 -5.96
CA LEU A 261 -1.83 22.32 -5.15
C LEU A 261 -1.02 23.32 -5.98
N ARG A 262 -0.67 22.97 -7.24
CA ARG A 262 -0.01 23.87 -8.18
C ARG A 262 -0.96 24.97 -8.66
N ALA A 263 -2.18 24.62 -9.09
CA ALA A 263 -3.19 25.57 -9.55
C ALA A 263 -3.63 26.54 -8.43
N GLY A 264 -3.61 26.08 -7.17
CA GLY A 264 -3.86 26.89 -5.98
C GLY A 264 -2.66 27.73 -5.50
N GLY A 265 -1.49 27.63 -6.15
CA GLY A 265 -0.27 28.35 -5.76
C GLY A 265 0.39 27.89 -4.45
N VAL A 266 0.02 26.70 -3.95
CA VAL A 266 0.61 26.11 -2.72
C VAL A 266 1.96 25.47 -3.03
N LEU A 267 2.12 24.89 -4.22
CA LEU A 267 3.41 24.49 -4.78
C LEU A 267 3.71 25.33 -6.03
N GLY A 268 4.91 25.91 -6.09
CA GLY A 268 5.44 26.55 -7.29
C GLY A 268 6.24 25.57 -8.17
N ASP A 269 6.62 26.04 -9.36
CA ASP A 269 7.50 25.27 -10.25
C ASP A 269 8.87 25.03 -9.61
N GLY A 270 9.38 23.80 -9.70
CA GLY A 270 10.63 23.36 -9.06
C GLY A 270 10.64 23.37 -7.52
N ALA A 271 9.47 23.48 -6.86
CA ALA A 271 9.38 23.56 -5.39
C ALA A 271 9.67 22.24 -4.64
N VAL A 272 9.73 21.11 -5.35
CA VAL A 272 9.99 19.76 -4.79
C VAL A 272 11.28 19.19 -5.34
N ARG A 273 12.22 18.86 -4.45
CA ARG A 273 13.51 18.21 -4.75
C ARG A 273 13.69 16.93 -3.94
N ARG A 274 13.13 16.89 -2.73
CA ARG A 274 13.12 15.72 -1.84
C ARG A 274 11.66 15.39 -1.50
N ALA A 275 11.18 14.26 -1.98
CA ALA A 275 9.87 13.73 -1.60
C ALA A 275 9.99 12.38 -0.89
N ALA A 276 9.03 12.06 -0.01
CA ALA A 276 8.90 10.74 0.57
C ALA A 276 7.56 10.07 0.26
N VAL A 277 7.57 8.75 0.11
CA VAL A 277 6.36 7.91 0.11
C VAL A 277 6.39 7.03 1.35
N VAL A 278 5.43 7.24 2.25
CA VAL A 278 5.15 6.33 3.36
C VAL A 278 4.32 5.17 2.81
N GLY A 279 4.78 3.94 3.01
CA GLY A 279 4.14 2.73 2.48
C GLY A 279 4.00 2.75 0.94
N PRO A 280 5.09 2.69 0.17
CA PRO A 280 5.04 2.67 -1.30
C PRO A 280 4.28 1.45 -1.87
N GLY A 281 4.17 0.39 -1.06
CA GLY A 281 3.50 -0.87 -1.38
C GLY A 281 4.20 -1.70 -2.45
N LEU A 282 3.67 -2.90 -2.67
CA LEU A 282 4.23 -4.00 -3.43
C LEU A 282 3.08 -4.88 -3.97
N ASP A 283 2.88 -4.84 -5.28
CA ASP A 283 1.79 -5.46 -6.05
C ASP A 283 1.94 -7.00 -6.10
N PHE A 284 1.61 -7.62 -4.97
CA PHE A 284 1.67 -9.06 -4.78
C PHE A 284 0.49 -9.78 -5.44
N ALA A 285 -0.72 -9.24 -5.35
CA ALA A 285 -1.87 -9.61 -6.15
C ALA A 285 -2.84 -8.45 -6.05
N ASN A 286 -3.24 -7.86 -7.19
CA ASN A 286 -4.20 -6.77 -7.19
C ASN A 286 -5.50 -7.24 -6.50
N LYS A 287 -5.86 -6.64 -5.36
CA LYS A 287 -6.95 -7.13 -4.50
C LYS A 287 -8.36 -6.79 -5.01
N ASP A 288 -8.48 -5.87 -5.97
CA ASP A 288 -9.76 -5.52 -6.59
C ASP A 288 -10.11 -6.48 -7.74
N ASP A 289 -9.12 -6.84 -8.57
CA ASP A 289 -9.32 -7.54 -9.85
C ASP A 289 -8.53 -8.86 -10.02
N GLY A 290 -7.57 -9.16 -9.16
CA GLY A 290 -6.87 -10.45 -9.10
C GLY A 290 -5.58 -10.60 -9.92
N TYR A 291 -5.10 -9.53 -10.53
CA TYR A 291 -3.98 -9.59 -11.47
C TYR A 291 -2.63 -9.88 -10.79
N ASP A 292 -1.93 -10.90 -11.28
CA ASP A 292 -0.61 -11.33 -10.82
C ASP A 292 0.30 -11.88 -11.95
N PHE A 293 -0.14 -11.78 -13.21
CA PHE A 293 0.53 -12.36 -14.39
C PHE A 293 1.77 -11.58 -14.89
N TYR A 294 2.23 -10.60 -14.12
CA TYR A 294 3.41 -9.77 -14.37
C TYR A 294 4.28 -9.72 -13.10
N PRO A 295 5.60 -9.45 -13.16
CA PRO A 295 6.47 -9.46 -11.98
C PRO A 295 5.97 -8.60 -10.81
N VAL A 296 6.31 -9.00 -9.58
CA VAL A 296 5.99 -8.22 -8.38
C VAL A 296 6.62 -6.83 -8.47
N GLN A 297 5.89 -5.78 -8.10
CA GLN A 297 6.30 -4.39 -8.34
C GLN A 297 5.83 -3.41 -7.26
N THR A 298 6.67 -2.45 -6.86
CA THR A 298 6.19 -1.17 -6.30
C THR A 298 5.86 -0.18 -7.43
N ILE A 299 4.82 0.66 -7.26
CA ILE A 299 4.36 1.64 -8.25
C ILE A 299 4.51 3.08 -7.72
N GLN A 300 4.01 3.38 -6.52
CA GLN A 300 3.92 4.75 -5.98
C GLN A 300 5.19 5.63 -6.09
N PRO A 301 6.42 5.20 -5.72
CA PRO A 301 7.59 6.08 -5.74
C PRO A 301 7.97 6.54 -7.14
N PHE A 302 7.74 5.68 -8.15
CA PHE A 302 7.98 6.00 -9.54
C PHE A 302 6.88 6.87 -10.13
N ALA A 303 5.62 6.54 -9.85
CA ALA A 303 4.49 7.35 -10.32
C ALA A 303 4.50 8.76 -9.71
N LEU A 304 4.90 8.91 -8.44
CA LEU A 304 5.11 10.23 -7.81
C LEU A 304 6.20 11.03 -8.51
N ALA A 305 7.35 10.41 -8.83
CA ALA A 305 8.43 11.08 -9.54
C ALA A 305 7.99 11.56 -10.94
N ASP A 306 7.25 10.71 -11.66
CA ASP A 306 6.66 11.02 -12.96
C ASP A 306 5.69 12.21 -12.89
N SER A 307 4.73 12.21 -11.97
CA SER A 307 3.78 13.30 -11.77
C SER A 307 4.44 14.61 -11.36
N LEU A 308 5.42 14.57 -10.45
CA LEU A 308 6.16 15.76 -10.02
C LEU A 308 6.92 16.42 -11.17
N ILE A 309 7.55 15.63 -12.04
CA ILE A 309 8.25 16.14 -13.23
C ILE A 309 7.25 16.61 -14.30
N ARG A 310 6.15 15.86 -14.53
CA ARG A 310 5.11 16.21 -15.52
C ARG A 310 4.45 17.55 -15.21
N LEU A 311 4.17 17.81 -13.93
CA LEU A 311 3.55 19.04 -13.46
C LEU A 311 4.53 20.22 -13.33
N GLY A 312 5.83 20.03 -13.61
CA GLY A 312 6.86 21.07 -13.45
C GLY A 312 7.25 21.36 -11.99
N LEU A 313 6.76 20.56 -11.04
CA LEU A 313 7.01 20.73 -9.60
C LEU A 313 8.40 20.28 -9.17
N ALA A 314 9.07 19.46 -9.97
CA ALA A 314 10.43 18.97 -9.73
C ALA A 314 11.28 18.94 -11.01
N SER A 315 12.60 19.15 -10.87
CA SER A 315 13.57 18.85 -11.93
C SER A 315 13.93 17.37 -11.90
N ALA A 316 13.97 16.72 -13.06
CA ALA A 316 14.21 15.28 -13.16
C ALA A 316 15.59 14.83 -12.61
N ASP A 317 16.57 15.73 -12.57
CA ASP A 317 17.96 15.40 -12.19
C ASP A 317 18.34 15.81 -10.75
N ASP A 318 17.51 16.62 -10.09
CA ASP A 318 17.63 17.02 -8.68
C ASP A 318 16.60 16.30 -7.77
N LEU A 319 15.63 15.58 -8.35
CA LEU A 319 14.59 14.88 -7.60
C LEU A 319 15.09 13.58 -6.95
N ALA A 320 15.14 13.57 -5.62
CA ALA A 320 15.32 12.39 -4.79
C ALA A 320 13.98 11.93 -4.18
N ILE A 321 13.71 10.63 -4.25
CA ILE A 321 12.56 9.98 -3.61
C ILE A 321 13.06 9.08 -2.49
N THR A 322 12.51 9.21 -1.28
CA THR A 322 12.71 8.25 -0.19
C THR A 322 11.44 7.42 0.00
N THR A 323 11.54 6.12 0.27
CA THR A 323 10.39 5.33 0.72
C THR A 323 10.54 4.93 2.18
N LEU A 324 9.48 5.13 2.95
CA LEU A 324 9.43 4.86 4.39
C LEU A 324 8.43 3.73 4.62
N ASP A 325 8.92 2.54 4.94
CA ASP A 325 8.08 1.35 5.14
C ASP A 325 8.68 0.48 6.26
N LEU A 326 7.86 -0.17 7.06
CA LEU A 326 8.29 -1.12 8.10
C LEU A 326 8.17 -2.58 7.66
N SER A 327 7.74 -2.83 6.42
CA SER A 327 7.75 -4.14 5.77
C SER A 327 9.11 -4.43 5.13
N ASP A 328 9.85 -5.37 5.74
CA ASP A 328 11.12 -5.89 5.20
C ASP A 328 11.01 -6.29 3.74
N ARG A 329 9.91 -6.93 3.34
CA ARG A 329 9.67 -7.39 1.97
C ARG A 329 9.63 -6.25 0.97
N VAL A 330 8.95 -5.15 1.31
CA VAL A 330 8.84 -3.96 0.43
C VAL A 330 10.22 -3.30 0.28
N ASN A 331 10.94 -3.12 1.39
CA ASN A 331 12.29 -2.56 1.38
C ASN A 331 13.29 -3.44 0.62
N GLN A 332 13.23 -4.76 0.81
CA GLN A 332 14.08 -5.73 0.11
C GLN A 332 13.82 -5.76 -1.40
N HIS A 333 12.56 -5.63 -1.84
CA HIS A 333 12.21 -5.51 -3.26
C HIS A 333 12.83 -4.27 -3.89
N ILE A 334 12.67 -3.11 -3.25
CA ILE A 334 13.21 -1.83 -3.76
C ILE A 334 14.75 -1.88 -3.78
N GLU A 335 15.40 -2.41 -2.75
CA GLU A 335 16.87 -2.54 -2.77
C GLU A 335 17.35 -3.65 -3.72
N SER A 336 16.53 -4.65 -4.04
CA SER A 336 16.78 -5.62 -5.12
C SER A 336 16.70 -4.96 -6.50
N ALA A 337 15.67 -4.13 -6.76
CA ALA A 337 15.57 -3.30 -7.95
C ALA A 337 16.78 -2.35 -8.06
N ARG A 338 17.23 -1.75 -6.95
CA ARG A 338 18.45 -0.92 -6.91
C ARG A 338 19.73 -1.73 -7.13
N ARG A 339 19.83 -2.98 -6.69
CA ARG A 339 20.97 -3.87 -7.05
C ARG A 339 20.95 -4.22 -8.55
N LYS A 340 19.78 -4.48 -9.14
CA LYS A 340 19.61 -4.70 -10.58
C LYS A 340 19.95 -3.43 -11.40
N ALA A 341 19.52 -2.26 -10.95
CA ALA A 341 19.89 -0.97 -11.53
C ALA A 341 21.38 -0.64 -11.36
N ARG A 342 22.01 -1.05 -10.25
CA ARG A 342 23.48 -1.06 -10.18
C ARG A 342 24.06 -1.99 -11.26
N ALA A 343 23.52 -3.18 -11.49
CA ALA A 343 23.90 -4.03 -12.64
C ALA A 343 23.36 -3.56 -14.02
N GLY A 344 23.11 -2.26 -14.20
CA GLY A 344 22.69 -1.64 -15.47
C GLY A 344 21.27 -2.00 -15.96
N GLN A 345 20.50 -2.79 -15.19
CA GLN A 345 19.16 -3.24 -15.59
C GLN A 345 18.11 -2.18 -15.23
N GLY A 346 17.22 -1.87 -16.17
CA GLY A 346 16.03 -1.08 -15.90
C GLY A 346 15.01 -1.82 -15.02
N TYR A 347 14.02 -1.09 -14.52
CA TYR A 347 12.90 -1.62 -13.76
C TYR A 347 11.61 -1.43 -14.57
N VAL A 348 10.87 -2.52 -14.83
CA VAL A 348 9.72 -2.50 -15.75
C VAL A 348 8.42 -2.50 -14.96
N LEU A 349 7.76 -1.34 -14.91
CA LEU A 349 6.38 -1.23 -14.43
C LEU A 349 5.42 -1.89 -15.42
N HIS A 350 4.43 -2.60 -14.90
CA HIS A 350 3.28 -3.11 -15.63
C HIS A 350 2.02 -2.47 -15.06
N LEU A 351 1.31 -1.70 -15.87
CA LEU A 351 0.13 -0.94 -15.45
C LEU A 351 -1.12 -1.59 -16.06
N PRO A 352 -1.72 -2.61 -15.42
CA PRO A 352 -3.02 -3.11 -15.83
C PRO A 352 -4.11 -2.08 -15.54
N LEU A 353 -5.09 -2.01 -16.43
CA LEU A 353 -6.34 -1.27 -16.25
C LEU A 353 -7.46 -2.06 -16.93
N ASP A 354 -8.51 -2.36 -16.16
CA ASP A 354 -9.70 -3.05 -16.66
C ASP A 354 -10.27 -2.36 -17.92
N ALA A 355 -10.73 -3.16 -18.88
CA ALA A 355 -11.38 -2.70 -20.11
C ALA A 355 -12.91 -2.88 -20.09
N VAL A 356 -13.49 -3.31 -18.97
CA VAL A 356 -14.94 -3.43 -18.75
C VAL A 356 -15.50 -2.23 -17.98
N GLU A 357 -14.83 -1.74 -16.94
CA GLU A 357 -15.29 -0.59 -16.16
C GLU A 357 -15.29 0.71 -16.96
N ALA A 358 -16.35 1.51 -16.76
CA ALA A 358 -16.49 2.85 -17.32
C ALA A 358 -15.65 3.88 -16.53
N TRP A 359 -14.33 3.80 -16.69
CA TRP A 359 -13.36 4.71 -16.08
C TRP A 359 -13.54 6.17 -16.52
N ASN A 360 -13.24 7.10 -15.61
CA ASN A 360 -13.12 8.53 -15.90
C ASN A 360 -12.10 8.78 -17.04
N PRO A 361 -12.45 9.54 -18.10
CA PRO A 361 -11.53 9.91 -19.17
C PRO A 361 -10.18 10.49 -18.69
N GLU A 362 -10.16 11.24 -17.59
CA GLU A 362 -8.92 11.78 -17.02
C GLU A 362 -8.00 10.68 -16.45
N LEU A 363 -8.57 9.67 -15.79
CA LEU A 363 -7.83 8.50 -15.31
C LEU A 363 -7.26 7.70 -16.48
N VAL A 364 -8.02 7.55 -17.57
CA VAL A 364 -7.54 6.88 -18.79
C VAL A 364 -6.41 7.68 -19.44
N ALA A 365 -6.52 9.01 -19.49
CA ALA A 365 -5.48 9.91 -19.99
C ALA A 365 -4.23 9.98 -19.09
N TYR A 366 -4.38 9.75 -17.78
CA TYR A 366 -3.26 9.55 -16.86
C TYR A 366 -2.55 8.22 -17.14
N TRP A 367 -3.29 7.10 -17.11
CA TRP A 367 -2.76 5.75 -17.33
C TRP A 367 -2.01 5.62 -18.67
N ALA A 368 -2.51 6.25 -19.73
CA ALA A 368 -1.89 6.26 -21.05
C ALA A 368 -0.53 7.00 -21.09
N ARG A 369 -0.25 7.88 -20.12
CA ARG A 369 1.00 8.67 -20.05
C ARG A 369 1.90 8.30 -18.89
N ALA A 370 1.38 7.70 -17.81
CA ALA A 370 2.12 7.36 -16.59
C ALA A 370 3.51 6.75 -16.90
N GLY A 371 4.56 7.33 -16.34
CA GLY A 371 5.96 6.98 -16.60
C GLY A 371 6.64 7.72 -17.78
N ASP A 372 5.94 8.55 -18.56
CA ASP A 372 6.50 9.24 -19.75
C ASP A 372 7.58 10.30 -19.45
N ARG A 373 7.77 10.69 -18.18
CA ARG A 373 8.85 11.60 -17.77
C ARG A 373 10.06 10.90 -17.15
N ILE A 374 9.89 9.66 -16.69
CA ILE A 374 10.93 8.91 -15.99
C ILE A 374 11.42 7.66 -16.73
N GLY A 375 10.71 7.20 -17.76
CA GLY A 375 11.01 5.96 -18.46
C GLY A 375 10.68 6.02 -19.95
N ARG A 376 10.63 4.84 -20.57
CA ARG A 376 10.15 4.65 -21.95
C ARG A 376 9.14 3.51 -21.98
N GLU A 377 8.13 3.65 -22.83
CA GLU A 377 7.18 2.56 -23.07
C GLU A 377 7.91 1.32 -23.62
N SER A 378 7.49 0.16 -23.14
CA SER A 378 8.08 -1.14 -23.47
C SER A 378 6.96 -2.14 -23.76
N GLN A 379 7.30 -3.25 -24.41
CA GLN A 379 6.33 -4.31 -24.69
C GLN A 379 5.70 -4.80 -23.38
N ALA A 380 4.38 -4.67 -23.27
CA ALA A 380 3.61 -5.19 -22.15
C ALA A 380 3.48 -6.72 -22.23
N ILE A 381 3.50 -7.38 -21.07
CA ILE A 381 3.10 -8.79 -20.97
C ILE A 381 1.65 -8.93 -21.45
N VAL A 382 1.43 -9.88 -22.35
CA VAL A 382 0.10 -10.24 -22.86
C VAL A 382 -0.69 -10.89 -21.71
N PRO A 383 -1.87 -10.38 -21.31
CA PRO A 383 -2.68 -11.01 -20.27
C PRO A 383 -3.09 -12.44 -20.65
N PRO A 384 -3.05 -13.40 -19.72
CA PRO A 384 -3.61 -14.72 -19.96
C PRO A 384 -5.14 -14.61 -20.08
N SER A 385 -5.76 -15.50 -20.85
CA SER A 385 -7.21 -15.48 -21.09
C SER A 385 -8.06 -15.59 -19.81
N SER A 386 -7.51 -16.20 -18.76
CA SER A 386 -8.10 -16.29 -17.41
C SER A 386 -8.23 -14.94 -16.68
N ALA A 387 -7.42 -13.94 -17.04
CA ALA A 387 -7.43 -12.62 -16.42
C ALA A 387 -8.53 -11.69 -17.01
N GLY A 388 -9.15 -12.07 -18.13
CA GLY A 388 -10.27 -11.36 -18.74
C GLY A 388 -9.84 -10.17 -19.62
N ARG A 389 -10.73 -9.18 -19.76
CA ARG A 389 -10.54 -8.03 -20.66
C ARG A 389 -9.77 -6.90 -19.97
N ILE A 390 -8.45 -6.92 -20.08
CA ILE A 390 -7.54 -5.94 -19.47
C ILE A 390 -6.77 -5.19 -20.57
N ARG A 391 -6.51 -3.90 -20.38
CA ARG A 391 -5.44 -3.18 -21.08
C ARG A 391 -4.21 -3.14 -20.19
N VAL A 392 -3.05 -3.56 -20.69
CA VAL A 392 -1.77 -3.45 -19.96
C VAL A 392 -0.83 -2.58 -20.77
N ARG A 393 -0.20 -1.63 -20.11
CA ARG A 393 0.89 -0.82 -20.64
C ARG A 393 2.12 -1.04 -19.76
N ALA A 394 3.30 -1.15 -20.35
CA ALA A 394 4.54 -1.34 -19.60
C ALA A 394 5.51 -0.18 -19.83
N VAL A 395 6.28 0.17 -18.80
CA VAL A 395 7.28 1.25 -18.85
C VAL A 395 8.57 0.78 -18.23
N THR A 396 9.64 0.79 -19.02
CA THR A 396 11.00 0.56 -18.56
C THR A 396 11.58 1.86 -18.01
N ILE A 397 11.82 1.87 -16.69
CA ILE A 397 12.49 2.93 -15.95
C ILE A 397 14.00 2.66 -16.02
N PRO A 398 14.84 3.62 -16.47
CA PRO A 398 16.28 3.43 -16.62
C PRO A 398 16.98 3.41 -15.25
N PRO A 399 18.15 2.74 -15.13
CA PRO A 399 18.88 2.60 -13.89
C PRO A 399 18.99 3.86 -13.02
N MET A 400 19.33 5.01 -13.61
CA MET A 400 19.49 6.27 -12.87
C MET A 400 18.23 6.74 -12.12
N ARG A 401 17.02 6.46 -12.65
CA ARG A 401 15.74 6.81 -12.01
C ARG A 401 15.26 5.74 -11.02
N VAL A 402 15.81 4.52 -11.09
CA VAL A 402 15.67 3.50 -10.04
C VAL A 402 16.58 3.84 -8.85
N LEU A 403 17.78 4.35 -9.12
CA LEU A 403 18.78 4.70 -8.10
C LEU A 403 18.46 6.00 -7.34
N SER A 404 17.59 6.87 -7.87
CA SER A 404 17.08 8.06 -7.17
C SER A 404 15.93 7.77 -6.20
N VAL A 405 15.41 6.53 -6.16
CA VAL A 405 14.51 6.04 -5.10
C VAL A 405 15.33 5.34 -4.03
N VAL A 406 15.22 5.72 -2.76
CA VAL A 406 15.99 5.15 -1.63
C VAL A 406 15.02 4.59 -0.55
N PRO A 407 15.02 3.27 -0.28
CA PRO A 407 14.21 2.70 0.78
C PRO A 407 14.83 2.85 2.16
N ARG A 408 13.99 3.06 3.18
CA ARG A 408 14.36 3.10 4.60
C ARG A 408 13.34 2.28 5.40
N ASP A 409 13.84 1.30 6.15
CA ASP A 409 13.06 0.66 7.21
C ASP A 409 12.69 1.71 8.26
N LEU A 410 11.38 1.98 8.42
CA LEU A 410 10.86 3.00 9.32
C LEU A 410 9.37 2.79 9.64
N ASN A 411 9.03 2.66 10.92
CA ASN A 411 7.65 2.71 11.40
C ASN A 411 7.20 4.17 11.62
N ILE A 412 6.41 4.72 10.69
CA ILE A 412 6.04 6.15 10.70
C ILE A 412 5.36 6.63 11.99
N VAL A 413 4.65 5.75 12.70
CA VAL A 413 3.95 6.07 13.95
C VAL A 413 4.92 6.43 15.07
N LEU A 414 6.04 5.70 15.14
CA LEU A 414 6.92 5.70 16.31
C LEU A 414 8.35 6.14 15.99
N GLU A 415 8.75 6.09 14.73
CA GLU A 415 10.08 6.41 14.25
C GLU A 415 10.05 7.57 13.25
N ARG A 416 11.13 8.35 13.24
CA ARG A 416 11.41 9.33 12.18
C ARG A 416 12.87 9.28 11.75
N LEU A 417 13.14 9.81 10.57
CA LEU A 417 14.48 10.23 10.20
C LEU A 417 14.78 11.58 10.87
N ASP A 418 16.03 11.79 11.24
CA ASP A 418 16.58 13.09 11.69
C ASP A 418 17.54 13.64 10.62
N PRO A 419 17.03 14.10 9.45
CA PRO A 419 17.86 14.70 8.42
C PRO A 419 18.33 16.11 8.85
N PRO A 420 19.53 16.55 8.43
CA PRO A 420 19.96 17.94 8.57
C PRO A 420 18.89 18.92 8.07
N SER A 421 18.80 20.11 8.66
CA SER A 421 17.70 21.07 8.39
C SER A 421 17.48 21.39 6.91
N GLY A 422 18.56 21.52 6.13
CA GLY A 422 18.52 21.75 4.68
C GLY A 422 18.21 20.51 3.81
N MET A 423 18.12 19.32 4.41
CA MET A 423 17.84 18.03 3.75
C MET A 423 16.45 17.47 4.07
N ARG A 424 15.59 18.25 4.74
CA ARG A 424 14.20 17.87 5.03
C ARG A 424 13.35 17.76 3.75
N PHE A 425 12.27 16.98 3.83
CA PHE A 425 11.38 16.76 2.69
C PHE A 425 10.56 18.01 2.36
N ASP A 426 10.36 18.23 1.06
CA ASP A 426 9.48 19.25 0.52
C ASP A 426 8.03 18.73 0.43
N ALA A 427 7.86 17.42 0.19
CA ALA A 427 6.57 16.75 0.14
C ALA A 427 6.65 15.31 0.73
N ILE A 428 5.59 14.87 1.41
CA ILE A 428 5.40 13.48 1.86
C ILE A 428 4.02 12.99 1.40
N VAL A 429 3.95 11.74 0.94
CA VAL A 429 2.72 11.07 0.50
C VAL A 429 2.47 9.85 1.39
N ALA A 430 1.24 9.68 1.88
CA ALA A 430 0.82 8.56 2.72
C ALA A 430 -0.62 8.13 2.37
N THR A 431 -0.78 7.45 1.22
CA THR A 431 -2.09 6.93 0.77
C THR A 431 -2.36 5.54 1.35
N ASN A 432 -3.57 5.34 1.86
CA ASN A 432 -4.04 4.13 2.54
C ASN A 432 -3.21 3.69 3.77
N ILE A 433 -2.38 4.57 4.34
CA ILE A 433 -1.51 4.24 5.49
C ILE A 433 -2.17 4.55 6.83
N LEU A 434 -2.64 5.79 7.02
CA LEU A 434 -3.00 6.28 8.36
C LEU A 434 -4.30 5.63 8.90
N VAL A 435 -5.15 5.12 8.00
CA VAL A 435 -6.38 4.34 8.30
C VAL A 435 -6.13 3.04 9.10
N TYR A 436 -4.90 2.53 9.11
CA TYR A 436 -4.50 1.35 9.86
C TYR A 436 -4.14 1.62 11.33
N TYR A 437 -4.34 2.83 11.84
CA TYR A 437 -3.89 3.24 13.17
C TYR A 437 -5.01 3.89 13.98
N ASP A 438 -4.88 3.89 15.31
CA ASP A 438 -5.80 4.62 16.19
C ASP A 438 -5.53 6.14 16.22
N ALA A 439 -6.41 6.92 16.84
CA ALA A 439 -6.31 8.38 16.84
C ALA A 439 -5.06 8.93 17.57
N PHE A 440 -4.49 8.19 18.52
CA PHE A 440 -3.25 8.56 19.20
C PHE A 440 -2.04 8.23 18.32
N GLU A 441 -1.99 7.02 17.76
CA GLU A 441 -0.98 6.62 16.78
C GLU A 441 -0.94 7.54 15.54
N GLN A 442 -2.10 7.95 15.02
CA GLN A 442 -2.19 8.91 13.92
C GLN A 442 -1.60 10.28 14.28
N ALA A 443 -1.76 10.74 15.53
CA ALA A 443 -1.15 11.99 16.00
C ALA A 443 0.38 11.87 16.12
N LEU A 444 0.90 10.75 16.64
CA LEU A 444 2.34 10.47 16.68
C LEU A 444 2.94 10.41 15.25
N ALA A 445 2.25 9.74 14.32
CA ALA A 445 2.63 9.68 12.91
C ALA A 445 2.67 11.07 12.27
N LEU A 446 1.65 11.91 12.48
CA LEU A 446 1.61 13.26 11.94
C LEU A 446 2.69 14.18 12.55
N ALA A 447 3.07 13.97 13.81
CA ALA A 447 4.21 14.66 14.44
C ALA A 447 5.57 14.23 13.87
N ASN A 448 5.78 12.93 13.61
CA ASN A 448 6.99 12.44 12.93
C ASN A 448 7.09 12.97 11.49
N ILE A 449 5.98 12.99 10.75
CA ILE A 449 5.89 13.65 9.43
C ILE A 449 6.23 15.14 9.55
N ALA A 450 5.69 15.85 10.53
CA ALA A 450 5.98 17.27 10.78
C ALA A 450 7.45 17.55 11.11
N ALA A 451 8.13 16.63 11.79
CA ALA A 451 9.55 16.73 12.10
C ALA A 451 10.43 16.49 10.86
N MET A 452 10.01 15.66 9.91
CA MET A 452 10.75 15.36 8.68
C MET A 452 10.50 16.36 7.53
N LEU A 453 9.39 17.09 7.55
CA LEU A 453 9.09 18.19 6.61
C LEU A 453 9.89 19.46 6.91
N ARG A 454 10.23 20.21 5.85
CA ARG A 454 10.65 21.61 5.97
C ARG A 454 9.45 22.54 6.23
N PRO A 455 9.64 23.75 6.77
CA PRO A 455 8.60 24.79 6.75
C PRO A 455 8.06 25.02 5.33
N GLY A 456 6.73 25.16 5.22
CA GLY A 456 6.01 25.19 3.95
C GLY A 456 6.03 23.89 3.14
N GLY A 457 6.58 22.79 3.67
CA GLY A 457 6.49 21.46 3.07
C GLY A 457 5.11 20.81 3.30
N ILE A 458 4.74 19.85 2.44
CA ILE A 458 3.37 19.30 2.42
C ILE A 458 3.28 17.82 2.83
N LEU A 459 2.13 17.43 3.39
CA LEU A 459 1.68 16.03 3.42
C LEU A 459 0.42 15.88 2.55
N LEU A 460 0.40 14.83 1.73
CA LEU A 460 -0.80 14.30 1.08
C LEU A 460 -1.19 12.97 1.71
N SER A 461 -2.43 12.86 2.20
CA SER A 461 -3.02 11.60 2.68
C SER A 461 -4.47 11.51 2.24
N ASN A 462 -4.96 10.29 1.99
CA ASN A 462 -6.37 10.03 1.76
C ASN A 462 -7.14 9.60 3.03
N THR A 463 -6.45 9.51 4.16
CA THR A 463 -7.07 9.40 5.48
C THR A 463 -7.09 10.77 6.16
N PRO A 464 -8.24 11.28 6.61
CA PRO A 464 -8.30 12.53 7.36
C PRO A 464 -7.86 12.34 8.81
N VAL A 465 -6.69 12.86 9.16
CA VAL A 465 -6.16 12.90 10.54
C VAL A 465 -6.32 14.31 11.15
N PRO A 466 -6.70 14.45 12.43
CA PRO A 466 -6.74 15.76 13.09
C PRO A 466 -5.38 16.48 13.06
N PRO A 467 -5.32 17.78 12.70
CA PRO A 467 -4.07 18.51 12.60
C PRO A 467 -3.37 18.66 13.96
N THR A 468 -2.07 18.35 14.00
CA THR A 468 -1.20 18.48 15.17
C THR A 468 -0.50 19.85 15.24
N ALA A 469 0.11 20.17 16.38
CA ALA A 469 0.91 21.39 16.52
C ALA A 469 2.00 21.47 15.44
N GLY A 470 1.97 22.52 14.62
CA GLY A 470 2.90 22.71 13.50
C GLY A 470 2.45 22.11 12.15
N MET A 471 1.32 21.39 12.07
CA MET A 471 0.74 20.90 10.82
C MET A 471 -0.65 21.50 10.61
N LYS A 472 -0.81 22.32 9.55
CA LYS A 472 -2.09 22.93 9.19
C LYS A 472 -2.79 22.08 8.13
N LEU A 473 -3.96 21.51 8.47
CA LEU A 473 -4.88 20.97 7.47
C LEU A 473 -5.46 22.09 6.61
N SER A 474 -5.51 21.87 5.29
CA SER A 474 -6.12 22.77 4.31
C SER A 474 -7.65 22.80 4.45
N GLU A 475 -8.27 23.97 4.21
CA GLU A 475 -9.74 24.09 4.05
C GLU A 475 -10.26 23.43 2.75
N ARG A 476 -9.34 23.03 1.87
CA ARG A 476 -9.60 22.33 0.59
C ARG A 476 -8.94 20.95 0.59
N PHE A 477 -9.63 20.00 -0.02
CA PHE A 477 -9.14 18.66 -0.34
C PHE A 477 -9.51 18.34 -1.79
N THR A 478 -8.73 17.50 -2.46
CA THR A 478 -9.04 17.03 -3.81
C THR A 478 -10.09 15.93 -3.74
N THR A 479 -11.11 15.98 -4.60
CA THR A 479 -12.05 14.86 -4.78
C THR A 479 -11.74 14.16 -6.10
N VAL A 480 -11.38 12.89 -6.05
CA VAL A 480 -10.89 12.12 -7.20
C VAL A 480 -11.94 11.10 -7.61
N SER A 481 -12.54 11.25 -8.79
CA SER A 481 -13.48 10.26 -9.34
C SER A 481 -12.74 9.29 -10.25
N TYR A 482 -12.72 7.99 -9.91
CA TYR A 482 -12.16 6.95 -10.77
C TYR A 482 -13.21 6.43 -11.75
N SER A 483 -14.45 6.23 -11.27
CA SER A 483 -15.61 5.82 -12.08
C SER A 483 -16.91 6.23 -11.38
N ALA A 484 -18.07 5.92 -11.97
CA ALA A 484 -19.36 6.05 -11.29
C ALA A 484 -19.48 5.24 -9.99
N ARG A 485 -18.62 4.22 -9.79
CA ARG A 485 -18.64 3.29 -8.65
C ARG A 485 -17.48 3.48 -7.67
N GLN A 486 -16.53 4.38 -7.94
CA GLN A 486 -15.29 4.51 -7.16
C GLN A 486 -14.79 5.97 -7.13
N ARG A 487 -14.49 6.48 -5.93
CA ARG A 487 -13.84 7.79 -5.72
C ARG A 487 -12.93 7.76 -4.49
N ASP A 488 -12.05 8.75 -4.40
CA ASP A 488 -11.15 8.99 -3.25
C ASP A 488 -11.10 10.49 -2.90
N TYR A 489 -10.52 10.81 -1.73
CA TYR A 489 -10.41 12.17 -1.20
C TYR A 489 -9.00 12.42 -0.68
N LEU A 490 -8.25 13.35 -1.30
CA LEU A 490 -6.86 13.66 -0.89
C LEU A 490 -6.82 14.94 -0.06
N PHE A 491 -6.54 14.78 1.24
CA PHE A 491 -6.37 15.85 2.21
C PHE A 491 -4.93 16.39 2.16
N TRP A 492 -4.81 17.72 2.13
CA TRP A 492 -3.52 18.40 2.09
C TRP A 492 -3.20 19.03 3.45
N TYR A 493 -1.98 18.82 3.95
CA TYR A 493 -1.48 19.50 5.14
C TYR A 493 -0.21 20.27 4.80
N THR A 494 0.02 21.40 5.47
CA THR A 494 1.22 22.22 5.30
C THR A 494 1.93 22.41 6.63
N ARG A 495 3.23 22.09 6.67
CA ARG A 495 4.10 22.35 7.81
C ARG A 495 4.25 23.87 8.02
N GLN A 496 3.88 24.36 9.20
CA GLN A 496 3.97 25.78 9.58
C GLN A 496 5.40 26.17 9.99
#